data_AF-A0A0Q8MZ31-F1
#
_entry.id   AF-A0A0Q8MZ31-F1
#
_cell.length_a   1.000
_cell.length_b   1.000
_cell.length_c   1.000
_cell.angle_alpha   90.00
_cell.angle_beta   90.00
_cell.angle_gamma   90.00
#
_symmetry.space_group_name_H-M   'P 1'
#
loop_
_entity.id
_entity.type
_entity.pdbx_description
1 polymer ?
#
loop_
_entity_poly.entity_id
_entity_poly.type
_entity_poly.pdbx_seq_one_letter_code
_entity_poly.pdbx_strand_id
1 'polypeptide(L)'
;MSECQMIPFPLKARVGKVRRCAEVLQTTAHKATRESYWFRTVAQLRAKLEEIGLPDEQVREQVRGFRTAVENECHRRNVVEIKARNAPDGAA
;
A
#
# COMPACT_ATOMS: atom_id res chain seq x y z
N MET A 1 33.48 -16.90 -6.55
CA MET A 1 33.14 -15.53 -6.11
C MET A 1 31.63 -15.46 -6.00
N SER A 2 31.06 -15.24 -4.82
CA SER A 2 29.60 -15.04 -4.72
C SER A 2 29.25 -13.69 -5.33
N GLU A 3 28.25 -13.69 -6.22
CA GLU A 3 27.68 -12.46 -6.76
C GLU A 3 27.12 -11.60 -5.61
N CYS A 4 27.32 -10.28 -5.70
CA CYS A 4 26.72 -9.34 -4.77
C CYS A 4 25.21 -9.24 -5.06
N GLN A 5 24.38 -9.81 -4.18
CA GLN A 5 22.93 -9.81 -4.33
C GLN A 5 22.29 -8.62 -3.60
N MET A 6 21.58 -7.77 -4.34
CA MET A 6 20.77 -6.69 -3.79
C MET A 6 19.44 -7.23 -3.25
N ILE A 7 19.14 -6.96 -1.97
CA ILE A 7 17.89 -7.35 -1.31
C ILE A 7 17.18 -6.09 -0.80
N PRO A 8 16.20 -5.54 -1.53
CA PRO A 8 15.49 -4.35 -1.08
C PRO A 8 14.56 -4.67 0.07
N PHE A 9 14.38 -3.72 0.99
CA PHE A 9 13.37 -3.85 2.03
C PHE A 9 11.97 -4.02 1.41
N PRO A 10 11.23 -5.11 1.74
CA PRO A 10 10.00 -5.48 1.04
C PRO A 10 8.95 -4.38 1.04
N LEU A 11 8.36 -4.07 -0.11
CA LEU A 11 7.35 -3.00 -0.21
C LEU A 11 6.13 -3.28 0.68
N LYS A 12 5.68 -4.54 0.75
CA LYS A 12 4.56 -4.97 1.60
C LYS A 12 4.79 -4.73 3.10
N ALA A 13 6.05 -4.68 3.54
CA ALA A 13 6.43 -4.45 4.93
C ALA A 13 6.58 -2.95 5.28
N ARG A 14 6.43 -2.05 4.31
CA ARG A 14 6.48 -0.59 4.53
C ARG A 14 5.16 -0.08 5.11
N VAL A 15 4.86 -0.51 6.35
CA VAL A 15 3.56 -0.31 7.02
C VAL A 15 3.10 1.15 7.00
N GLY A 16 3.98 2.12 7.26
CA GLY A 16 3.62 3.54 7.21
C GLY A 16 3.12 3.98 5.83
N LYS A 17 3.76 3.53 4.75
CA LYS A 17 3.35 3.83 3.37
C LYS A 17 2.03 3.14 3.02
N VAL A 18 1.89 1.86 3.40
CA VAL A 18 0.66 1.09 3.22
C VAL A 18 -0.53 1.78 3.88
N ARG A 19 -0.40 2.14 5.16
CA ARG A 19 -1.43 2.86 5.93
C ARG A 19 -1.77 4.21 5.30
N ARG A 20 -0.77 4.98 4.89
CA ARG A 20 -1.00 6.28 4.26
C ARG A 20 -1.74 6.15 2.93
N CYS A 21 -1.39 5.16 2.11
CA CYS A 21 -2.09 4.93 0.85
C CYS A 21 -3.55 4.55 1.11
N ALA A 22 -3.81 3.59 2.00
CA ALA A 22 -5.18 3.21 2.35
C ALA A 22 -6.02 4.39 2.87
N GLU A 23 -5.43 5.23 3.72
CA GLU A 23 -6.06 6.46 4.20
C GLU A 23 -6.48 7.39 3.04
N VAL A 24 -5.54 7.73 2.16
CA VAL A 24 -5.81 8.62 1.01
C VAL A 24 -6.87 8.00 0.11
N LEU A 25 -6.83 6.68 -0.10
CA LEU A 25 -7.79 5.96 -0.93
C LEU A 25 -9.21 5.99 -0.35
N GLN A 26 -9.37 6.06 0.97
CA GLN A 26 -10.69 6.08 1.62
C GLN A 26 -11.23 7.50 1.82
N THR A 27 -10.36 8.46 2.13
CA THR A 27 -10.77 9.83 2.47
C THR A 27 -10.93 10.74 1.25
N THR A 28 -10.30 10.40 0.12
CA THR A 28 -10.41 11.21 -1.11
C THR A 28 -11.77 11.00 -1.77
N ALA A 29 -12.61 12.04 -1.76
CA ALA A 29 -13.96 11.99 -2.31
C ALA A 29 -14.00 11.72 -3.83
N HIS A 30 -13.15 12.41 -4.59
CA HIS A 30 -13.15 12.31 -6.06
C HIS A 30 -12.40 11.07 -6.55
N LYS A 31 -13.11 10.19 -7.26
CA LYS A 31 -12.56 8.94 -7.82
C LYS A 31 -11.32 9.17 -8.71
N ALA A 32 -11.36 10.14 -9.62
CA ALA A 32 -10.25 10.42 -10.53
C ALA A 32 -8.97 10.82 -9.78
N THR A 33 -9.10 11.65 -8.75
CA THR A 33 -7.96 12.05 -7.88
C THR A 33 -7.36 10.86 -7.16
N ARG A 34 -8.23 9.97 -6.65
CA ARG A 34 -7.82 8.73 -5.98
C ARG A 34 -7.03 7.80 -6.90
N GLU A 35 -7.53 7.57 -8.11
CA GLU A 35 -6.88 6.73 -9.11
C GLU A 35 -5.54 7.33 -9.56
N SER A 36 -5.50 8.64 -9.82
CA SER A 36 -4.26 9.34 -10.19
C SER A 36 -3.18 9.21 -9.10
N TYR A 37 -3.56 9.44 -7.84
CA TYR A 37 -2.66 9.24 -6.69
C TYR A 37 -2.12 7.80 -6.63
N TRP A 38 -3.01 6.82 -6.84
CA TRP A 38 -2.65 5.41 -6.79
C TRP A 38 -1.67 5.02 -7.88
N PHE A 39 -1.98 5.34 -9.13
CA PHE A 39 -1.13 5.03 -10.29
C PHE A 39 0.24 5.69 -10.14
N ARG A 40 0.27 6.98 -9.76
CA ARG A 40 1.53 7.69 -9.51
C ARG A 40 2.36 7.03 -8.40
N THR A 41 1.72 6.66 -7.29
CA THR A 41 2.42 6.03 -6.17
C THR A 41 3.04 4.69 -6.57
N VAL A 42 2.28 3.84 -7.26
CA VAL A 42 2.78 2.54 -7.72
C VAL A 42 3.87 2.69 -8.77
N ALA A 43 3.72 3.62 -9.71
CA ALA A 43 4.73 3.90 -10.72
C ALA A 43 6.05 4.38 -10.09
N GLN A 44 5.99 5.26 -9.09
CA GLN A 44 7.18 5.72 -8.37
C GLN A 44 7.87 4.59 -7.59
N LEU A 45 7.12 3.68 -6.99
CA LEU A 45 7.71 2.52 -6.29
C LEU A 45 8.37 1.55 -7.26
N ARG A 46 7.73 1.30 -8.42
CA ARG A 46 8.29 0.49 -9.50
C ARG A 46 9.62 1.08 -9.98
N ALA A 47 9.62 2.37 -10.35
CA ALA A 47 10.81 3.06 -10.85
C ALA A 47 11.99 2.98 -9.86
N LYS A 48 11.74 3.13 -8.55
CA LYS A 48 12.79 3.00 -7.52
C LYS A 48 13.40 1.61 -7.42
N LEU A 49 12.62 0.55 -7.69
CA LEU A 49 13.15 -0.82 -7.69
C LEU A 49 13.93 -1.11 -8.98
N GLU A 50 13.49 -0.55 -10.10
CA GLU A 50 14.21 -0.63 -11.38
C GLU A 50 15.54 0.13 -11.34
N GLU A 51 15.56 1.32 -10.74
CA GLU A 51 16.75 2.16 -10.57
C GLU A 51 17.87 1.46 -9.77
N ILE A 52 17.51 0.63 -8.79
CA ILE A 52 18.48 -0.16 -8.01
C ILE A 52 18.86 -1.50 -8.68
N GLY A 53 18.42 -1.72 -9.92
CA GLY A 53 18.76 -2.89 -10.72
C GLY A 53 18.00 -4.17 -10.38
N LEU A 54 16.82 -4.07 -9.73
CA LEU A 54 16.04 -5.25 -9.40
C LEU A 54 15.42 -5.86 -10.68
N PRO A 55 15.50 -7.19 -10.89
CA PRO A 55 14.91 -7.83 -12.07
C PRO A 55 13.40 -7.60 -12.18
N ASP A 56 12.89 -7.45 -13.40
CA ASP A 56 11.48 -7.17 -13.70
C ASP A 56 10.47 -8.06 -12.97
N GLU A 57 10.77 -9.36 -12.84
CA GLU A 57 9.92 -10.30 -12.13
C GLU A 57 9.82 -9.96 -10.64
N GLN A 58 10.95 -9.67 -10.00
CA GLN A 58 11.00 -9.28 -8.60
C GLN A 58 10.33 -7.92 -8.39
N VAL A 59 10.48 -6.97 -9.33
CA VAL A 59 9.77 -5.69 -9.30
C VAL A 59 8.25 -5.92 -9.33
N ARG A 60 7.76 -6.78 -10.23
CA ARG A 60 6.33 -7.13 -10.32
C ARG A 60 5.83 -7.78 -9.02
N GLU A 61 6.60 -8.70 -8.44
CA GLU A 61 6.25 -9.36 -7.18
C GLU A 61 6.15 -8.34 -6.03
N GLN A 62 7.16 -7.47 -5.88
CA GLN A 62 7.18 -6.42 -4.86
C GLN A 62 5.98 -5.48 -5.00
N VAL A 63 5.67 -5.05 -6.23
CA VAL A 63 4.52 -4.19 -6.51
C VAL A 63 3.21 -4.91 -6.19
N ARG A 64 3.03 -6.17 -6.61
CA ARG A 64 1.83 -6.97 -6.27
C ARG A 64 1.66 -7.08 -4.75
N GLY A 65 2.72 -7.43 -4.04
CA GLY A 65 2.70 -7.53 -2.57
C GLY A 65 2.32 -6.21 -1.90
N PHE A 66 2.79 -5.07 -2.42
CA PHE A 66 2.38 -3.76 -1.92
C PHE A 66 0.89 -3.47 -2.17
N ARG A 67 0.38 -3.77 -3.37
CA ARG A 67 -1.04 -3.57 -3.71
C ARG A 67 -1.94 -4.37 -2.78
N THR A 68 -1.67 -5.66 -2.61
CA THR A 68 -2.41 -6.54 -1.70
C THR A 68 -2.35 -6.04 -0.24
N ALA A 69 -1.18 -5.55 0.22
CA ALA A 69 -1.07 -4.99 1.56
C ALA A 69 -1.95 -3.74 1.76
N VAL A 70 -2.05 -2.87 0.75
CA VAL A 70 -2.93 -1.69 0.77
C VAL A 70 -4.39 -2.09 0.76
N GLU A 71 -4.79 -3.05 -0.07
CA GLU A 71 -6.17 -3.57 -0.11
C GLU A 71 -6.58 -4.17 1.25
N ASN A 72 -5.71 -4.98 1.85
CA ASN A 72 -5.93 -5.56 3.18
C ASN A 72 -6.07 -4.46 4.26
N GLU A 73 -5.27 -3.41 4.19
CA GLU A 73 -5.35 -2.28 5.11
C GLU A 73 -6.66 -1.49 4.91
N CYS A 74 -7.12 -1.29 3.67
CA CYS A 74 -8.45 -0.71 3.40
C CYS A 74 -9.55 -1.55 4.04
N HIS A 75 -9.54 -2.88 3.87
CA HIS A 75 -10.50 -3.78 4.50
C HIS A 75 -10.46 -3.68 6.03
N ARG A 76 -9.26 -3.71 6.62
CA ARG A 76 -9.08 -3.56 8.08
C ARG A 76 -9.71 -2.26 8.59
N ARG A 77 -9.49 -1.15 7.89
CA ARG A 77 -10.05 0.16 8.24
C ARG A 77 -11.57 0.21 8.14
N ASN A 78 -12.15 -0.36 7.08
CA ASN A 78 -13.61 -0.45 6.94
C ASN A 78 -14.24 -1.23 8.10
N VAL A 79 -13.61 -2.35 8.52
CA VAL A 79 -14.10 -3.15 9.66
C VAL A 79 -14.01 -2.34 10.97
N VAL A 80 -12.93 -1.59 11.17
CA VAL A 80 -12.78 -0.71 12.35
C VAL A 80 -13.85 0.38 12.38
N GLU A 81 -14.11 1.02 11.24
CA GLU A 81 -15.13 2.06 11.10
C GLU A 81 -16.55 1.52 11.37
N ILE A 82 -16.89 0.37 10.81
CA ILE A 82 -18.19 -0.29 11.06
C ILE A 82 -18.35 -0.64 12.55
N LYS A 83 -17.31 -1.18 13.19
CA LYS A 83 -17.35 -1.49 14.62
C LYS A 83 -17.51 -0.23 15.46
N ALA A 84 -16.82 0.85 15.14
CA ALA A 84 -16.96 2.12 15.83
C ALA A 84 -18.37 2.70 15.69
N ARG A 85 -18.97 2.62 14.50
CA ARG A 85 -20.35 3.07 14.25
C ARG A 85 -21.40 2.24 14.98
N ASN A 86 -21.16 0.95 15.16
CA ASN A 86 -22.09 0.01 15.79
C ASN A 86 -21.84 -0.16 17.29
N ALA A 87 -20.86 0.56 17.87
CA ALA A 87 -20.66 0.54 19.31
C ALA A 87 -21.91 1.16 19.97
N PRO A 88 -22.54 0.50 20.96
CA PRO A 88 -23.66 1.10 21.67
C PRO A 88 -23.18 2.39 22.30
N ASP A 89 -23.91 3.49 22.09
CA ASP A 89 -23.71 4.74 22.84
C ASP A 89 -23.71 4.36 24.32
N GLY A 90 -22.56 4.51 24.96
CA GLY A 90 -22.39 4.11 26.35
C GLY A 90 -23.48 4.76 27.19
N ALA A 91 -24.25 3.94 27.89
CA ALA A 91 -25.14 4.40 28.95
C ALA A 91 -24.29 5.16 29.97
N ALA A 92 -24.41 6.49 29.95
CA ALA A 92 -23.89 7.41 30.94
C ALA A 92 -25.05 7.88 31.83
#